data_AF-A0A4S4M1N8-F1
#
_entry.id   AF-A0A4S4M1N8-F1
#
_cell.length_a   1.000
_cell.length_b   1.000
_cell.length_c   1.000
_cell.angle_alpha   90.00
_cell.angle_beta   90.00
_cell.angle_gamma   90.00
#
_symmetry.space_group_name_H-M   'P 1'
#
loop_
_entity.id
_entity.type
_entity.pdbx_description
1 polymer ?
#
loop_
_entity_poly.entity_id
_entity_poly.type
_entity_poly.pdbx_seq_one_letter_code
_entity_poly.pdbx_strand_id
1 'polypeptide(L)'
;MMEGITSKLKKLRFQNPSNDALNQALTHLTLSHDFSWDILNHDFQLLEEQGLWEKSQENAELLEGLKHYLAGSSATSVSSDKSKARDISIVKAPPLTAPHPLLRSIPPNTLLPVELVDLLNDIYLLHLLATDPSKVVAPGKSLLSAMSQPHVREKQDGELPTIQEKVEEVIHKAFWDEAIDSLSSTQPSVQLPRLKYLYDDLFLALKPLFPADHTVLVILSAPLSPTSSPLLSAIPHLGGILAALKERCAPARDADIDKLLHLLDDMPLSPETPRLAKVVVQTVRSILKLSETMKSDLSQFIFGTMSEKQLEAAIGEGARLRERDLVLDVWKKEKVNTLWREWVADLMAPLSSVTFSARHKWILRLIQSVGAPTPVICCLPTKPLPSNEPESSPTESQVPSNANTLPPPLFFSSPELLHIQNYFQGLVIAAALRALLPSDPNPAASDFMSRIWTLLLVSINDEPDGSSTTLVNFADELIRARGGSLKPDEETELRAAVKRTLKLEDPVFALLQRRLLMAVAERLVAPETTVRREVPVDMRAGRERPEKRPRLDLHPSGEIQVEVEVGVEPLSVKGFQDPVLLEALRQGLKELRTVVKWTESIWADLIEGMAETGQA
;
A
#
# COMPACT_ATOMS: atom_id res chain seq x y z
N MET A 1 1.03 36.94 -5.06
CA MET A 1 0.50 37.67 -3.88
C MET A 1 1.59 37.89 -2.82
N MET A 2 2.24 36.83 -2.30
CA MET A 2 3.42 36.94 -1.43
C MET A 2 4.54 37.85 -1.99
N GLU A 3 4.79 37.77 -3.30
CA GLU A 3 5.75 38.65 -3.99
C GLU A 3 5.36 40.14 -3.95
N GLY A 4 4.06 40.45 -3.94
CA GLY A 4 3.57 41.83 -3.88
C GLY A 4 3.85 42.48 -2.53
N ILE A 5 3.58 41.75 -1.45
CA ILE A 5 3.80 42.21 -0.08
C ILE A 5 5.29 42.30 0.23
N THR A 6 6.07 41.29 -0.16
CA THR A 6 7.53 41.30 0.03
C THR A 6 8.21 42.40 -0.77
N SER A 7 7.73 42.71 -2.00
CA SER A 7 8.26 43.83 -2.78
C SER A 7 7.94 45.18 -2.13
N LYS A 8 6.73 45.35 -1.59
CA LYS A 8 6.32 46.57 -0.89
C LYS A 8 7.11 46.78 0.40
N LEU A 9 7.28 45.72 1.20
CA LEU A 9 8.11 45.75 2.42
C LEU A 9 9.59 46.00 2.11
N LYS A 10 10.15 45.43 1.04
CA LYS A 10 11.52 45.73 0.59
C LYS A 10 11.70 47.20 0.19
N LYS A 11 10.70 47.81 -0.47
CA LYS A 11 10.71 49.24 -0.81
C LYS A 11 10.65 50.11 0.44
N LEU A 12 9.83 49.75 1.43
CA LEU A 12 9.76 50.45 2.71
C LEU A 12 11.04 50.27 3.55
N ARG A 13 11.70 49.10 3.47
CA ARG A 13 13.02 48.85 4.07
C ARG A 13 14.09 49.77 3.51
N PHE A 14 14.07 49.99 2.20
CA PHE A 14 15.02 50.88 1.55
C PHE A 14 14.87 52.32 2.04
N GLN A 15 13.64 52.73 2.37
CA GLN A 15 13.35 54.06 2.91
C GLN A 15 13.67 54.17 4.41
N ASN A 16 13.52 53.07 5.16
CA ASN A 16 13.70 53.04 6.62
C ASN A 16 14.53 51.82 7.07
N PRO A 17 15.86 51.84 6.88
CA PRO A 17 16.71 50.66 7.12
C PRO A 17 16.86 50.31 8.61
N SER A 18 16.63 51.25 9.52
CA SER A 18 16.81 51.11 10.96
C SER A 18 15.56 50.67 11.73
N ASN A 19 14.48 50.30 11.04
CA ASN A 19 13.23 49.91 11.70
C ASN A 19 13.20 48.40 11.99
N ASP A 20 13.18 48.04 13.27
CA ASP A 20 13.21 46.65 13.72
C ASP A 20 11.93 45.89 13.39
N ALA A 21 10.75 46.51 13.50
CA ALA A 21 9.46 45.87 13.19
C ALA A 21 9.36 45.50 11.71
N LEU A 22 9.89 46.35 10.84
CA LEU A 22 9.93 46.08 9.40
C LEU A 22 10.89 44.94 9.06
N ASN A 23 12.05 44.89 9.71
CA ASN A 23 12.98 43.79 9.54
C ASN A 23 12.38 42.47 10.05
N GLN A 24 11.68 42.49 11.19
CA GLN A 24 10.99 41.33 11.78
C GLN A 24 9.89 40.78 10.85
N ALA A 25 8.99 41.64 10.35
CA ALA A 25 7.94 41.25 9.42
C ALA A 25 8.52 40.62 8.14
N LEU A 26 9.61 41.21 7.61
CA LEU A 26 10.28 40.72 6.41
C LEU A 26 11.00 39.40 6.68
N THR A 27 11.61 39.21 7.85
CA THR A 27 12.17 37.91 8.26
C THR A 27 11.09 36.84 8.41
N HIS A 28 9.96 37.14 9.07
CA HIS A 28 8.85 36.18 9.19
C HIS A 28 8.33 35.75 7.81
N LEU A 29 8.16 36.70 6.89
CA LEU A 29 7.73 36.41 5.51
C LEU A 29 8.77 35.70 4.63
N THR A 30 10.06 35.74 4.97
CA THR A 30 11.14 35.16 4.13
C THR A 30 11.77 33.89 4.68
N LEU A 31 11.74 33.66 6.00
CA LEU A 31 12.51 32.58 6.64
C LEU A 31 11.69 31.36 7.07
N SER A 32 10.36 31.35 7.01
CA SER A 32 9.60 30.24 7.62
C SER A 32 8.28 29.94 6.91
N HIS A 33 7.99 28.65 6.69
CA HIS A 33 6.69 28.17 6.20
C HIS A 33 5.66 27.94 7.33
N ASP A 34 6.04 28.10 8.60
CA ASP A 34 5.23 27.76 9.78
C ASP A 34 5.15 28.94 10.79
N PHE A 35 4.43 30.00 10.47
CA PHE A 35 4.10 31.05 11.44
C PHE A 35 2.58 31.28 11.51
N SER A 36 2.06 31.62 12.68
CA SER A 36 0.63 31.91 12.85
C SER A 36 0.28 33.29 12.28
N TRP A 37 -0.91 33.43 11.72
CA TRP A 37 -1.44 34.71 11.24
C TRP A 37 -1.41 35.79 12.33
N ASP A 38 -1.53 35.40 13.60
CA ASP A 38 -1.53 36.34 14.74
C ASP A 38 -0.18 37.08 14.88
N ILE A 39 0.94 36.41 14.60
CA ILE A 39 2.28 37.02 14.67
C ILE A 39 2.44 38.05 13.56
N LEU A 40 2.07 37.70 12.33
CA LEU A 40 2.12 38.66 11.23
C LEU A 40 1.14 39.82 11.41
N ASN A 41 -0.07 39.53 11.89
CA ASN A 41 -1.07 40.57 12.12
C ASN A 41 -0.60 41.56 13.19
N HIS A 42 0.12 41.08 14.22
CA HIS A 42 0.78 41.95 15.19
C HIS A 42 1.88 42.81 14.55
N ASP A 43 2.74 42.22 13.71
CA ASP A 43 3.79 42.96 13.00
C ASP A 43 3.20 44.06 12.09
N PHE A 44 2.10 43.76 11.39
CA PHE A 44 1.42 44.73 10.54
C PHE A 44 0.70 45.83 11.35
N GLN A 45 0.18 45.52 12.54
CA GLN A 45 -0.36 46.53 13.46
C GLN A 45 0.74 47.46 13.97
N LEU A 46 1.91 46.93 14.32
CA LEU A 46 3.07 47.75 14.72
C LEU A 46 3.54 48.66 13.58
N LEU A 47 3.56 48.15 12.34
CA LEU A 47 3.90 48.97 11.17
C LEU A 47 2.84 50.05 10.88
N GLU A 48 1.57 49.77 11.18
CA GLU A 48 0.48 50.74 11.06
C GLU A 48 0.55 51.83 12.15
N GLU A 49 0.83 51.46 13.39
CA GLU A 49 1.03 52.39 14.52
C GLU A 49 2.24 53.31 14.29
N GLN A 50 3.29 52.79 13.66
CA GLN A 50 4.49 53.55 13.29
C GLN A 50 4.30 54.40 12.01
N GLY A 51 3.13 54.34 11.37
CA GLY A 51 2.82 55.08 10.15
C GLY A 51 3.59 54.62 8.91
N LEU A 52 4.20 53.43 8.96
CA LEU A 52 4.92 52.83 7.83
C LEU A 52 4.00 52.03 6.90
N TRP A 53 2.87 51.57 7.43
CA TRP A 53 1.84 50.86 6.67
C TRP A 53 0.56 51.67 6.61
N GLU A 54 0.25 52.25 5.45
CA GLU A 54 -0.93 53.08 5.25
C GLU A 54 -2.23 52.24 5.20
N LYS A 55 -3.33 52.78 5.76
CA LYS A 55 -4.70 52.24 5.65
C LYS A 55 -5.30 52.44 4.25
N SER A 56 -4.62 51.95 3.22
CA SER A 56 -5.09 51.95 1.83
C SER A 56 -5.90 50.68 1.54
N GLN A 57 -6.91 50.79 0.66
CA GLN A 57 -7.71 49.66 0.20
C GLN A 57 -6.85 48.55 -0.41
N GLU A 58 -5.80 48.92 -1.17
CA GLU A 58 -4.85 47.96 -1.73
C GLU A 58 -4.10 47.17 -0.65
N ASN A 59 -3.78 47.81 0.47
CA ASN A 59 -3.09 47.16 1.59
C ASN A 59 -4.02 46.21 2.35
N ALA A 60 -5.30 46.57 2.48
CA ALA A 60 -6.31 45.70 3.06
C ALA A 60 -6.53 44.46 2.20
N GLU A 61 -6.64 44.60 0.88
CA GLU A 61 -6.78 43.48 -0.07
C GLU A 61 -5.54 42.56 -0.06
N LEU A 62 -4.34 43.13 0.07
CA LEU A 62 -3.11 42.34 0.21
C LEU A 62 -3.08 41.56 1.53
N LEU A 63 -3.45 42.17 2.66
CA LEU A 63 -3.50 41.49 3.96
C LEU A 63 -4.57 40.42 4.02
N GLU A 64 -5.77 40.69 3.50
CA GLU A 64 -6.85 39.71 3.40
C GLU A 64 -6.47 38.54 2.48
N GLY A 65 -5.81 38.84 1.37
CA GLY A 65 -5.23 37.84 0.49
C GLY A 65 -4.17 36.97 1.18
N LEU A 66 -3.29 37.58 1.99
CA LEU A 66 -2.28 36.84 2.76
C LEU A 66 -2.93 35.98 3.85
N LYS A 67 -3.98 36.48 4.51
CA LYS A 67 -4.79 35.72 5.46
C LYS A 67 -5.43 34.51 4.80
N HIS A 68 -6.00 34.66 3.59
CA HIS A 68 -6.55 33.54 2.83
C HIS A 68 -5.48 32.56 2.36
N TYR A 69 -4.31 33.05 1.95
CA TYR A 69 -3.18 32.21 1.58
C TYR A 69 -2.68 31.37 2.76
N LEU A 70 -2.56 31.97 3.95
CA LEU A 70 -2.14 31.26 5.17
C LEU A 70 -3.25 30.35 5.71
N ALA A 71 -4.51 30.77 5.68
CA ALA A 71 -5.63 29.91 6.06
C ALA A 71 -5.81 28.72 5.10
N GLY A 72 -5.53 28.92 3.81
CA GLY A 72 -5.47 27.86 2.80
C GLY A 72 -4.26 26.94 2.98
N SER A 73 -3.13 27.48 3.45
CA SER A 73 -1.91 26.71 3.74
C SER A 73 -2.00 25.93 5.06
N SER A 74 -2.67 26.47 6.09
CA SER A 74 -2.96 25.77 7.36
C SER A 74 -4.00 24.66 7.23
N ALA A 75 -4.75 24.57 6.13
CA ALA A 75 -5.53 23.38 5.80
C ALA A 75 -4.67 22.19 5.31
N THR A 76 -3.37 22.42 5.07
CA THR A 76 -2.43 21.42 4.53
C THR A 76 -1.20 21.12 5.38
N SER A 77 -1.02 21.72 6.56
CA SER A 77 0.03 21.32 7.51
C SER A 77 -0.45 21.32 8.96
N VAL A 78 -1.17 20.24 9.32
CA VAL A 78 -1.10 19.67 10.67
C VAL A 78 -0.70 18.20 10.52
N SER A 79 0.41 17.90 11.16
CA SER A 79 0.99 16.60 11.44
C SER A 79 -0.02 15.54 11.88
N SER A 80 0.17 14.33 11.35
CA SER A 80 0.19 13.08 12.13
C SER A 80 -1.11 12.60 12.81
N ASP A 81 -2.28 12.75 12.19
CA ASP A 81 -3.47 11.95 12.57
C ASP A 81 -4.38 11.56 11.38
N LYS A 82 -3.99 11.89 10.14
CA LYS A 82 -4.81 11.60 8.95
C LYS A 82 -4.76 10.14 8.47
N SER A 83 -3.83 9.31 8.95
CA SER A 83 -3.81 7.88 8.58
C SER A 83 -4.88 7.05 9.29
N LYS A 84 -5.37 7.47 10.47
CA LYS A 84 -6.42 6.71 11.20
C LYS A 84 -7.84 6.95 10.67
N ALA A 85 -8.04 7.93 9.78
CA ALA A 85 -9.38 8.35 9.37
C ALA A 85 -10.01 7.52 8.22
N ARG A 86 -9.30 6.50 7.68
CA ARG A 86 -9.82 5.60 6.64
C ARG A 86 -9.76 4.12 6.99
N ASP A 87 -9.40 3.77 8.22
CA ASP A 87 -9.27 2.38 8.64
C ASP A 87 -10.62 1.74 9.02
N ILE A 88 -11.39 1.39 8.01
CA ILE A 88 -11.91 0.02 8.02
C ILE A 88 -10.79 -0.80 7.38
N SER A 89 -9.74 -1.11 8.16
CA SER A 89 -8.79 -2.14 7.73
C SER A 89 -9.55 -3.46 7.80
N ILE A 90 -10.21 -3.78 6.69
CA ILE A 90 -11.03 -4.99 6.49
C ILE A 90 -10.19 -6.27 6.68
N VAL A 91 -8.87 -6.13 6.54
CA VAL A 91 -7.92 -7.23 6.53
C VAL A 91 -6.92 -7.05 7.67
N LYS A 92 -7.04 -7.87 8.71
CA LYS A 92 -5.91 -8.07 9.63
C LYS A 92 -5.02 -9.15 9.05
N ALA A 93 -3.74 -8.83 8.83
CA ALA A 93 -2.77 -9.84 8.42
C ALA A 93 -2.65 -10.96 9.47
N PRO A 94 -2.50 -12.23 9.07
CA PRO A 94 -2.17 -13.29 10.01
C PRO A 94 -0.80 -13.00 10.66
N PRO A 95 -0.61 -13.29 11.96
CA PRO A 95 0.68 -13.11 12.61
C PRO A 95 1.73 -14.02 11.94
N LEU A 96 2.77 -13.43 11.38
CA LEU A 96 3.77 -14.12 10.56
C LEU A 96 4.84 -14.82 11.41
N THR A 97 5.12 -16.07 11.06
CA THR A 97 6.21 -16.91 11.60
C THR A 97 7.43 -16.97 10.67
N ALA A 98 7.43 -16.27 9.53
CA ALA A 98 8.47 -16.36 8.48
C ALA A 98 9.01 -14.97 8.04
N PRO A 99 10.28 -14.86 7.60
CA PRO A 99 10.89 -13.59 7.20
C PRO A 99 10.25 -13.04 5.93
N HIS A 100 9.75 -11.80 6.01
CA HIS A 100 8.98 -11.13 4.97
C HIS A 100 9.81 -10.93 3.68
N PRO A 101 9.27 -11.21 2.48
CA PRO A 101 10.02 -11.14 1.22
C PRO A 101 10.53 -9.72 0.90
N LEU A 102 9.77 -8.68 1.25
CA LEU A 102 10.24 -7.29 1.09
C LEU A 102 11.47 -6.99 1.98
N LEU A 103 11.55 -7.60 3.16
CA LEU A 103 12.63 -7.33 4.11
C LEU A 103 13.95 -8.05 3.75
N ARG A 104 13.92 -9.03 2.82
CA ARG A 104 15.14 -9.66 2.28
C ARG A 104 16.03 -8.69 1.52
N SER A 105 15.43 -7.64 0.96
CA SER A 105 16.13 -6.59 0.23
C SER A 105 16.89 -5.63 1.15
N ILE A 106 16.66 -5.72 2.46
CA ILE A 106 17.14 -4.76 3.44
C ILE A 106 18.41 -5.31 4.10
N PRO A 107 19.47 -4.49 4.25
CA PRO A 107 20.68 -4.92 4.95
C PRO A 107 20.33 -5.40 6.37
N PRO A 108 20.94 -6.50 6.86
CA PRO A 108 20.61 -7.09 8.17
C PRO A 108 20.86 -6.15 9.37
N ASN A 109 21.57 -5.04 9.16
CA ASN A 109 21.95 -4.09 10.20
C ASN A 109 21.02 -2.88 10.31
N THR A 110 19.89 -2.82 9.59
CA THR A 110 18.95 -1.70 9.71
C THR A 110 17.84 -2.02 10.71
N LEU A 111 17.65 -1.13 11.69
CA LEU A 111 16.50 -1.17 12.59
C LEU A 111 15.36 -0.36 11.98
N LEU A 112 14.23 -1.00 11.72
CA LEU A 112 12.99 -0.34 11.30
C LEU A 112 12.04 -0.21 12.50
N PRO A 113 11.26 0.88 12.60
CA PRO A 113 10.16 0.97 13.55
C PRO A 113 9.18 -0.19 13.36
N VAL A 114 8.72 -0.80 14.45
CA VAL A 114 7.81 -1.96 14.41
C VAL A 114 6.50 -1.61 13.71
N GLU A 115 6.01 -0.38 13.92
CA GLU A 115 4.80 0.14 13.31
C GLU A 115 4.90 0.22 11.78
N LEU A 116 6.10 0.54 11.27
CA LEU A 116 6.35 0.57 9.83
C LEU A 116 6.39 -0.84 9.25
N VAL A 117 6.94 -1.81 9.99
CA VAL A 117 6.96 -3.22 9.57
C VAL A 117 5.55 -3.78 9.49
N ASP A 118 4.71 -3.52 10.50
CA ASP A 118 3.32 -3.95 10.51
C ASP A 118 2.54 -3.32 9.35
N LEU A 119 2.72 -2.02 9.12
CA LEU A 119 2.10 -1.30 8.01
C LEU A 119 2.56 -1.83 6.64
N LEU A 120 3.85 -2.14 6.49
CA LEU A 120 4.42 -2.74 5.28
C LEU A 120 3.83 -4.13 5.02
N ASN A 121 3.67 -4.94 6.07
CA ASN A 121 3.08 -6.28 5.96
C ASN A 121 1.61 -6.21 5.54
N ASP A 122 0.82 -5.32 6.15
CA ASP A 122 -0.59 -5.15 5.82
C ASP A 122 -0.77 -4.69 4.37
N ILE A 123 0.05 -3.72 3.93
CA ILE A 123 -0.03 -3.21 2.55
C ILE A 123 0.45 -4.25 1.54
N TYR A 124 1.53 -4.99 1.85
CA TYR A 124 2.00 -6.06 0.99
C TYR A 124 1.00 -7.23 0.90
N LEU A 125 0.29 -7.54 1.98
CA LEU A 125 -0.79 -8.52 1.93
C LEU A 125 -1.92 -8.05 1.01
N LEU A 126 -2.31 -6.77 1.10
CA LEU A 126 -3.31 -6.19 0.19
C LEU A 126 -2.83 -6.19 -1.27
N HIS A 127 -1.54 -5.90 -1.49
CA HIS A 127 -0.90 -6.02 -2.80
C HIS A 127 -1.06 -7.44 -3.36
N LEU A 128 -0.65 -8.45 -2.59
CA LEU A 128 -0.75 -9.86 -2.99
C LEU A 128 -2.20 -10.31 -3.20
N LEU A 129 -3.15 -9.86 -2.37
CA LEU A 129 -4.57 -10.18 -2.57
C LEU A 129 -5.12 -9.56 -3.85
N ALA A 130 -4.59 -8.42 -4.28
CA ALA A 130 -5.00 -7.74 -5.49
C ALA A 130 -4.33 -8.28 -6.76
N THR A 131 -3.05 -8.67 -6.69
CA THR A 131 -2.29 -9.15 -7.87
C THR A 131 -2.40 -10.67 -8.03
N ASP A 132 -2.20 -11.44 -6.96
CA ASP A 132 -2.12 -12.90 -6.96
C ASP A 132 -2.87 -13.51 -5.75
N PRO A 133 -4.22 -13.49 -5.73
CA PRO A 133 -5.00 -13.98 -4.60
C PRO A 133 -4.76 -15.48 -4.31
N SER A 134 -4.35 -16.25 -5.32
CA SER A 134 -4.02 -17.68 -5.20
C SER A 134 -2.82 -17.98 -4.31
N LYS A 135 -1.90 -17.02 -4.12
CA LYS A 135 -0.74 -17.17 -3.23
C LYS A 135 -1.11 -17.05 -1.74
N VAL A 136 -2.19 -16.33 -1.44
CA VAL A 136 -2.62 -16.02 -0.06
C VAL A 136 -3.82 -16.88 0.35
N VAL A 137 -4.78 -17.07 -0.55
CA VAL A 137 -6.00 -17.82 -0.27
C VAL A 137 -5.74 -19.31 -0.50
N ALA A 138 -6.10 -20.14 0.49
CA ALA A 138 -5.96 -21.59 0.35
C ALA A 138 -6.75 -22.10 -0.88
N PRO A 139 -6.22 -23.07 -1.63
CA PRO A 139 -6.86 -23.55 -2.86
C PRO A 139 -8.29 -24.04 -2.58
N GLY A 140 -9.24 -23.57 -3.39
CA GLY A 140 -10.66 -23.90 -3.26
C GLY A 140 -11.46 -23.03 -2.29
N LYS A 141 -10.83 -22.06 -1.59
CA LYS A 141 -11.55 -21.03 -0.83
C LYS A 141 -11.72 -19.78 -1.69
N SER A 142 -12.87 -19.11 -1.55
CA SER A 142 -13.10 -17.80 -2.18
C SER A 142 -12.43 -16.69 -1.38
N LEU A 143 -12.14 -15.58 -2.05
CA LEU A 143 -11.61 -14.37 -1.40
C LEU A 143 -12.57 -13.88 -0.30
N LEU A 144 -13.88 -13.96 -0.57
CA LEU A 144 -14.93 -13.67 0.39
C LEU A 144 -14.81 -14.52 1.67
N SER A 145 -14.52 -15.82 1.53
CA SER A 145 -14.36 -16.71 2.68
C SER A 145 -13.10 -16.39 3.51
N ALA A 146 -12.04 -15.89 2.87
CA ALA A 146 -10.84 -15.46 3.57
C ALA A 146 -11.06 -14.13 4.31
N MET A 147 -11.91 -13.26 3.76
CA MET A 147 -12.21 -11.92 4.30
C MET A 147 -13.35 -11.91 5.32
N SER A 148 -14.30 -12.84 5.21
CA SER A 148 -15.27 -13.12 6.26
C SER A 148 -14.56 -13.81 7.41
N GLN A 149 -13.76 -13.06 8.19
CA GLN A 149 -13.21 -13.61 9.42
C GLN A 149 -14.40 -14.09 10.27
N PRO A 150 -14.51 -15.40 10.59
CA PRO A 150 -15.49 -15.82 11.57
C PRO A 150 -15.11 -15.13 12.87
N HIS A 151 -15.90 -14.14 13.29
CA HIS A 151 -15.75 -13.45 14.57
C HIS A 151 -15.87 -14.40 15.77
N VAL A 152 -16.23 -15.66 15.50
CA VAL A 152 -16.07 -16.79 16.39
C VAL A 152 -14.63 -17.31 16.28
N ARG A 153 -13.65 -16.48 16.65
CA ARG A 153 -12.68 -16.99 17.62
C ARG A 153 -13.43 -16.98 18.95
N GLU A 154 -14.40 -17.90 19.10
CA GLU A 154 -14.62 -18.49 20.41
C GLU A 154 -13.21 -18.86 20.84
N LYS A 155 -12.70 -18.15 21.87
CA LYS A 155 -11.50 -18.58 22.60
C LYS A 155 -11.67 -20.09 22.69
N GLN A 156 -10.89 -20.87 21.94
CA GLN A 156 -11.01 -22.31 22.03
C GLN A 156 -10.79 -22.59 23.50
N ASP A 157 -11.83 -23.06 24.19
CA ASP A 157 -11.83 -23.27 25.63
C ASP A 157 -10.66 -24.21 25.98
N GLY A 158 -9.48 -23.65 26.25
CA GLY A 158 -8.23 -24.41 26.34
C GLY A 158 -6.96 -23.66 25.97
N GLU A 159 -7.00 -22.63 25.11
CA GLU A 159 -5.78 -21.86 24.78
C GLU A 159 -5.51 -20.83 25.89
N LEU A 160 -4.33 -20.92 26.52
CA LEU A 160 -3.95 -20.02 27.61
C LEU A 160 -3.81 -18.59 27.05
N PRO A 161 -4.42 -17.58 27.68
CA PRO A 161 -4.37 -16.21 27.21
C PRO A 161 -2.91 -15.76 27.11
N THR A 162 -2.56 -15.20 25.96
CA THR A 162 -1.23 -14.67 25.71
C THR A 162 -0.90 -13.58 26.75
N ILE A 163 0.40 -13.36 27.03
CA ILE A 163 0.81 -12.32 27.99
C ILE A 163 0.27 -10.96 27.57
N GLN A 164 0.22 -10.68 26.26
CA GLN A 164 -0.33 -9.46 25.70
C GLN A 164 -1.82 -9.31 26.03
N GLU A 165 -2.64 -10.35 25.85
CA GLU A 165 -4.06 -10.32 26.24
C GLU A 165 -4.26 -10.05 27.72
N LYS A 166 -3.44 -10.64 28.60
CA LYS A 166 -3.52 -10.37 30.04
C LYS A 166 -3.17 -8.93 30.38
N VAL A 167 -2.13 -8.39 29.74
CA VAL A 167 -1.72 -6.99 29.92
C VAL A 167 -2.81 -6.06 29.41
N GLU A 168 -3.38 -6.34 28.24
CA GLU A 168 -4.51 -5.59 27.70
C GLU A 168 -5.74 -5.65 28.63
N GLU A 169 -6.10 -6.83 29.15
CA GLU A 169 -7.21 -6.96 30.12
C GLU A 169 -6.97 -6.14 31.40
N VAL A 170 -5.74 -6.13 31.92
CA VAL A 170 -5.37 -5.33 33.10
C VAL A 170 -5.41 -3.84 32.79
N ILE A 171 -4.89 -3.41 31.64
CA ILE A 171 -4.90 -2.00 31.21
C ILE A 171 -6.34 -1.52 30.97
N HIS A 172 -7.15 -2.30 30.25
CA HIS A 172 -8.56 -1.98 30.03
C HIS A 172 -9.32 -1.88 31.35
N LYS A 173 -9.09 -2.81 32.28
CA LYS A 173 -9.70 -2.75 33.61
C LYS A 173 -9.28 -1.49 34.36
N ALA A 174 -7.98 -1.20 34.41
CA ALA A 174 -7.45 0.00 35.07
C ALA A 174 -8.03 1.29 34.48
N PHE A 175 -8.14 1.38 33.15
CA PHE A 175 -8.74 2.52 32.45
C PHE A 175 -10.21 2.74 32.86
N TRP A 176 -11.00 1.66 32.93
CA TRP A 176 -12.40 1.75 33.31
C TRP A 176 -12.59 2.04 34.80
N ASP A 177 -11.76 1.46 35.66
CA ASP A 177 -11.76 1.74 37.10
C ASP A 177 -11.39 3.22 37.36
N GLU A 178 -10.36 3.75 36.69
CA GLU A 178 -9.99 5.17 36.73
C GLU A 178 -11.12 6.08 36.22
N ALA A 179 -11.83 5.67 35.17
CA ALA A 179 -12.98 6.42 34.66
C ALA A 179 -14.11 6.51 35.69
N ILE A 180 -14.41 5.41 36.38
CA ILE A 180 -15.43 5.35 37.42
C ILE A 180 -15.01 6.22 38.61
N ASP A 181 -13.76 6.13 39.05
CA ASP A 181 -13.26 6.92 40.18
C ASP A 181 -13.27 8.43 39.88
N SER A 182 -12.82 8.81 38.68
CA SER A 182 -12.82 10.21 38.23
C SER A 182 -14.22 10.79 38.11
N LEU A 183 -15.17 10.01 37.57
CA LEU A 183 -16.57 10.44 37.42
C LEU A 183 -17.35 10.40 38.75
N SER A 184 -16.93 9.59 39.71
CA SER A 184 -17.54 9.53 41.06
C SER A 184 -17.19 10.73 41.93
N SER A 185 -16.16 11.52 41.57
CA SER A 185 -15.81 12.76 42.24
C SER A 185 -16.93 13.79 42.17
N THR A 186 -17.21 14.50 43.25
CA THR A 186 -18.26 15.55 43.30
C THR A 186 -17.86 16.84 42.59
N GLN A 187 -16.62 16.95 42.12
CA GLN A 187 -16.09 18.15 41.47
C GLN A 187 -16.28 18.09 39.94
N PRO A 188 -17.04 19.02 39.34
CA PRO A 188 -17.25 19.07 37.88
C PRO A 188 -15.95 19.26 37.08
N SER A 189 -14.94 19.90 37.68
CA SER A 189 -13.61 20.12 37.09
C SER A 189 -12.86 18.83 36.77
N VAL A 190 -13.14 17.74 37.49
CA VAL A 190 -12.56 16.41 37.25
C VAL A 190 -13.46 15.58 36.32
N GLN A 191 -14.78 15.74 36.45
CA GLN A 191 -15.75 14.99 35.65
C GLN A 191 -15.76 15.40 34.18
N LEU A 192 -15.69 16.71 33.88
CA LEU A 192 -15.82 17.23 32.51
C LEU A 192 -14.68 16.77 31.58
N PRO A 193 -13.39 16.85 31.96
CA PRO A 193 -12.30 16.34 31.11
C PRO A 193 -12.42 14.84 30.85
N ARG A 194 -12.77 14.04 31.88
CA ARG A 194 -12.92 12.59 31.70
C ARG A 194 -14.09 12.24 30.78
N LEU A 195 -15.22 12.93 30.93
CA LEU A 195 -16.37 12.76 30.06
C LEU A 195 -16.07 13.14 28.61
N LYS A 196 -15.26 14.20 28.41
CA LYS A 196 -14.79 14.59 27.08
C LYS A 196 -14.01 13.46 26.40
N TYR A 197 -13.03 12.85 27.08
CA TYR A 197 -12.28 11.72 26.51
C TYR A 197 -13.20 10.54 26.13
N LEU A 198 -14.19 10.22 26.97
CA LEU A 198 -15.17 9.18 26.64
C LEU A 198 -16.03 9.53 25.42
N TYR A 199 -16.35 10.81 25.22
CA TYR A 199 -17.06 11.25 24.01
C TYR A 199 -16.18 11.27 22.77
N ASP A 200 -14.89 11.60 22.91
CA ASP A 200 -13.91 11.49 21.83
C ASP A 200 -13.77 10.01 21.41
N ASP A 201 -13.69 9.08 22.36
CA ASP A 201 -13.68 7.63 22.10
C ASP A 201 -14.96 7.17 21.39
N LEU A 202 -16.13 7.63 21.85
CA LEU A 202 -17.42 7.35 21.20
C LEU A 202 -17.47 7.95 19.78
N PHE A 203 -16.96 9.16 19.58
CA PHE A 203 -16.90 9.80 18.28
C PHE A 203 -16.07 8.95 17.31
N LEU A 204 -14.86 8.54 17.70
CA LEU A 204 -14.00 7.68 16.89
C LEU A 204 -14.67 6.33 16.60
N ALA A 205 -15.35 5.74 17.59
CA ALA A 205 -16.02 4.47 17.43
C ALA A 205 -17.24 4.56 16.50
N LEU A 206 -18.03 5.63 16.58
CA LEU A 206 -19.28 5.81 15.84
C LEU A 206 -19.13 6.45 14.46
N LYS A 207 -18.02 7.15 14.20
CA LYS A 207 -17.69 7.78 12.92
C LYS A 207 -17.88 6.86 11.68
N PRO A 208 -17.43 5.59 11.65
CA PRO A 208 -17.63 4.73 10.48
C PRO A 208 -19.09 4.25 10.34
N LEU A 209 -19.89 4.35 11.41
CA LEU A 209 -21.28 3.91 11.38
C LEU A 209 -22.19 5.00 10.84
N PHE A 210 -21.96 6.29 11.12
CA PHE A 210 -22.83 7.42 10.75
C PHE A 210 -22.32 8.25 9.55
N PRO A 211 -23.19 8.91 8.75
CA PRO A 211 -22.75 9.92 7.79
C PRO A 211 -22.05 11.08 8.51
N ALA A 212 -21.14 11.76 7.83
CA ALA A 212 -20.36 12.86 8.40
C ALA A 212 -21.25 13.98 8.99
N ASP A 213 -22.42 14.24 8.39
CA ASP A 213 -23.34 15.31 8.78
C ASP A 213 -24.38 14.89 9.84
N HIS A 214 -24.26 13.68 10.39
CA HIS A 214 -25.25 13.19 11.36
C HIS A 214 -25.20 13.97 12.67
N THR A 215 -26.37 14.32 13.21
CA THR A 215 -26.52 15.14 14.43
C THR A 215 -25.72 14.60 15.61
N VAL A 216 -25.68 13.28 15.78
CA VAL A 216 -24.89 12.61 16.84
C VAL A 216 -23.38 12.91 16.72
N LEU A 217 -22.80 12.88 15.53
CA LEU A 217 -21.38 13.17 15.34
C LEU A 217 -21.10 14.66 15.59
N VAL A 218 -22.01 15.54 15.16
CA VAL A 218 -21.92 16.97 15.43
C VAL A 218 -21.96 17.24 16.94
N ILE A 219 -22.89 16.61 17.68
CA ILE A 219 -23.01 16.76 19.14
C ILE A 219 -21.76 16.23 19.86
N LEU A 220 -21.22 15.08 19.44
CA LEU A 220 -20.01 14.50 20.05
C LEU A 220 -18.76 15.35 19.77
N SER A 221 -18.70 16.04 18.62
CA SER A 221 -17.60 16.95 18.28
C SER A 221 -17.72 18.34 18.94
N ALA A 222 -18.89 18.67 19.49
CA ALA A 222 -19.15 19.97 20.10
C ALA A 222 -18.55 20.04 21.52
N PRO A 223 -18.05 21.22 21.96
CA PRO A 223 -17.59 21.39 23.32
C PRO A 223 -18.74 21.17 24.32
N LEU A 224 -18.45 20.43 25.39
CA LEU A 224 -19.44 20.19 26.45
C LEU A 224 -19.86 21.50 27.09
N SER A 225 -21.17 21.73 27.16
CA SER A 225 -21.74 22.89 27.86
C SER A 225 -21.28 22.90 29.31
N PRO A 226 -20.88 24.05 29.88
CA PRO A 226 -20.51 24.15 31.28
C PRO A 226 -21.77 23.96 32.14
N THR A 227 -21.99 22.74 32.62
CA THR A 227 -23.13 22.42 33.50
C THR A 227 -22.67 22.15 34.93
N SER A 228 -23.51 22.51 35.90
CA SER A 228 -23.27 22.22 37.33
C SER A 228 -23.39 20.72 37.66
N SER A 229 -23.97 19.93 36.75
CA SER A 229 -24.20 18.48 36.89
C SER A 229 -23.92 17.75 35.57
N PRO A 230 -22.65 17.52 35.21
CA PRO A 230 -22.27 16.98 33.90
C PRO A 230 -22.80 15.56 33.68
N LEU A 231 -22.86 14.72 34.72
CA LEU A 231 -23.39 13.36 34.61
C LEU A 231 -24.89 13.31 34.27
N LEU A 232 -25.70 14.18 34.87
CA LEU A 232 -27.14 14.25 34.56
C LEU A 232 -27.37 14.78 33.14
N SER A 233 -26.47 15.64 32.65
CA SER A 233 -26.48 16.16 31.28
C SER A 233 -26.09 15.07 30.26
N ALA A 234 -25.22 14.14 30.66
CA ALA A 234 -24.73 13.06 29.80
C ALA A 234 -25.79 11.99 29.53
N ILE A 235 -26.67 11.68 30.49
CA ILE A 235 -27.73 10.66 30.33
C ILE A 235 -28.59 10.88 29.08
N PRO A 236 -29.24 12.06 28.89
CA PRO A 236 -30.08 12.28 27.70
C PRO A 236 -29.26 12.27 26.41
N HIS A 237 -27.98 12.68 26.45
CA HIS A 237 -27.09 12.58 25.29
C HIS A 237 -26.82 11.12 24.91
N LEU A 238 -26.51 10.26 25.89
CA LEU A 238 -26.31 8.82 25.66
C LEU A 238 -27.60 8.15 25.20
N GLY A 239 -28.76 8.55 25.75
CA GLY A 239 -30.08 8.11 25.28
C GLY A 239 -30.33 8.48 23.81
N GLY A 240 -29.98 9.71 23.41
CA GLY A 240 -30.05 10.13 22.01
C GLY A 240 -29.12 9.35 21.07
N ILE A 241 -27.91 9.01 21.54
CA ILE A 241 -26.97 8.16 20.79
C ILE A 241 -27.54 6.74 20.62
N LEU A 242 -28.09 6.15 21.69
CA LEU A 242 -28.70 4.82 21.64
C LEU A 242 -29.92 4.78 20.72
N ALA A 243 -30.76 5.82 20.73
CA ALA A 243 -31.88 5.94 19.81
C ALA A 243 -31.42 6.00 18.34
N ALA A 244 -30.41 6.81 18.05
CA ALA A 244 -29.82 6.89 16.72
C ALA A 244 -29.15 5.57 16.27
N LEU A 245 -28.54 4.84 17.21
CA LEU A 245 -28.01 3.50 16.94
C LEU A 245 -29.14 2.51 16.63
N LYS A 246 -30.25 2.57 17.36
CA LYS A 246 -31.43 1.72 17.13
C LYS A 246 -32.00 1.90 15.73
N GLU A 247 -32.09 3.14 15.23
CA GLU A 247 -32.58 3.42 13.88
C GLU A 247 -31.73 2.78 12.77
N ARG A 248 -30.47 2.44 13.06
CA ARG A 248 -29.51 1.91 12.09
C ARG A 248 -29.11 0.45 12.32
N CYS A 249 -29.42 -0.08 13.50
CA CYS A 249 -29.15 -1.45 13.85
C CYS A 249 -30.04 -2.43 13.10
N ALA A 250 -29.56 -3.67 12.97
CA ALA A 250 -30.41 -4.78 12.62
C ALA A 250 -31.39 -5.06 13.78
N PRO A 251 -32.66 -5.45 13.52
CA PRO A 251 -33.65 -5.70 14.57
C PRO A 251 -33.23 -6.75 15.61
N ALA A 252 -32.30 -7.64 15.25
CA ALA A 252 -31.73 -8.63 16.18
C ALA A 252 -30.98 -8.00 17.37
N ARG A 253 -30.53 -6.75 17.26
CA ARG A 253 -29.77 -6.02 18.29
C ARG A 253 -30.63 -5.07 19.12
N ASP A 254 -31.89 -4.84 18.73
CA ASP A 254 -32.79 -3.90 19.40
C ASP A 254 -33.00 -4.26 20.87
N ALA A 255 -33.06 -5.56 21.19
CA ALA A 255 -33.20 -6.04 22.56
C ALA A 255 -32.03 -5.64 23.47
N ASP A 256 -30.81 -5.50 22.94
CA ASP A 256 -29.66 -5.07 23.73
C ASP A 256 -29.64 -3.55 23.90
N ILE A 257 -30.08 -2.80 22.89
CA ILE A 257 -30.23 -1.35 22.98
C ILE A 257 -31.35 -0.99 23.96
N ASP A 258 -32.48 -1.70 23.90
CA ASP A 258 -33.62 -1.46 24.78
C ASP A 258 -33.28 -1.74 26.24
N LYS A 259 -32.44 -2.75 26.53
CA LYS A 259 -31.89 -2.96 27.88
C LYS A 259 -31.06 -1.78 28.36
N LEU A 260 -30.26 -1.17 27.49
CA LEU A 260 -29.44 0.00 27.84
C LEU A 260 -30.29 1.27 28.02
N LEU A 261 -31.31 1.46 27.19
CA LEU A 261 -32.27 2.55 27.33
C LEU A 261 -33.04 2.42 28.65
N HIS A 262 -33.56 1.23 28.96
CA HIS A 262 -34.20 0.96 30.25
C HIS A 262 -33.26 1.19 31.44
N LEU A 263 -31.98 0.82 31.34
CA LEU A 263 -30.98 1.10 32.37
C LEU A 263 -30.80 2.62 32.61
N LEU A 264 -30.92 3.44 31.57
CA LEU A 264 -30.85 4.90 31.69
C LEU A 264 -32.15 5.52 32.22
N ASP A 265 -33.31 5.00 31.80
CA ASP A 265 -34.64 5.49 32.16
C ASP A 265 -35.05 5.12 33.60
N ASP A 266 -34.65 3.94 34.09
CA ASP A 266 -34.95 3.46 35.44
C ASP A 266 -34.11 4.15 36.53
N MET A 267 -33.29 5.14 36.15
CA MET A 267 -32.45 5.87 37.10
C MET A 267 -33.29 6.80 37.99
N PRO A 268 -33.18 6.68 39.33
CA PRO A 268 -33.92 7.55 40.23
C PRO A 268 -33.44 9.00 40.08
N LEU A 269 -34.37 9.96 40.19
CA LEU A 269 -34.13 11.42 40.02
C LEU A 269 -33.09 12.01 40.98
N SER A 270 -32.74 11.32 42.07
CA SER A 270 -31.70 11.72 43.03
C SER A 270 -30.73 10.57 43.30
N PRO A 271 -29.93 10.15 42.31
CA PRO A 271 -29.02 9.03 42.47
C PRO A 271 -27.75 9.46 43.21
N GLU A 272 -27.19 8.54 44.00
CA GLU A 272 -25.82 8.68 44.52
C GLU A 272 -24.85 8.85 43.33
N THR A 273 -24.04 9.91 43.34
CA THR A 273 -23.02 10.21 42.31
C THR A 273 -22.19 9.00 41.86
N PRO A 274 -21.70 8.10 42.75
CA PRO A 274 -20.94 6.93 42.32
C PRO A 274 -21.77 5.90 41.53
N ARG A 275 -23.06 5.73 41.85
CA ARG A 275 -23.95 4.84 41.08
C ARG A 275 -24.19 5.40 39.68
N LEU A 276 -24.40 6.72 39.60
CA LEU A 276 -24.58 7.40 38.32
C LEU A 276 -23.34 7.31 37.43
N ALA A 277 -22.14 7.54 38.00
CA ALA A 277 -20.87 7.38 37.30
C ALA A 277 -20.71 5.96 36.74
N LYS A 278 -21.02 4.93 37.55
CA LYS A 278 -20.95 3.52 37.11
C LYS A 278 -21.90 3.22 35.95
N VAL A 279 -23.13 3.72 36.00
CA VAL A 279 -24.12 3.53 34.93
C VAL A 279 -23.67 4.21 33.64
N VAL A 280 -23.23 5.48 33.70
CA VAL A 280 -22.70 6.21 32.54
C VAL A 280 -21.54 5.46 31.90
N VAL A 281 -20.53 5.05 32.67
CA VAL A 281 -19.37 4.30 32.17
C VAL A 281 -19.79 2.96 31.56
N GLN A 282 -20.69 2.22 32.22
CA GLN A 282 -21.19 0.94 31.72
C GLN A 282 -21.94 1.11 30.40
N THR A 283 -22.73 2.19 30.25
CA THR A 283 -23.43 2.50 29.00
C THR A 283 -22.45 2.86 27.90
N VAL A 284 -21.45 3.72 28.15
CA VAL A 284 -20.39 4.04 27.18
C VAL A 284 -19.66 2.78 26.73
N ARG A 285 -19.23 1.94 27.67
CA ARG A 285 -18.58 0.65 27.37
C ARG A 285 -19.47 -0.25 26.51
N SER A 286 -20.77 -0.29 26.80
CA SER A 286 -21.74 -1.10 26.05
C SER A 286 -21.97 -0.54 24.65
N ILE A 287 -22.01 0.79 24.49
CA ILE A 287 -22.09 1.45 23.17
C ILE A 287 -20.84 1.16 22.36
N LEU A 288 -19.63 1.25 22.94
CA LEU A 288 -18.39 0.91 22.25
C LEU A 288 -18.41 -0.55 21.76
N LYS A 289 -18.76 -1.49 22.64
CA LYS A 289 -18.91 -2.91 22.27
C LYS A 289 -19.98 -3.13 21.19
N LEU A 290 -21.13 -2.46 21.32
CA LEU A 290 -22.19 -2.52 20.32
C LEU A 290 -21.71 -1.97 18.97
N SER A 291 -20.97 -0.87 18.97
CA SER A 291 -20.44 -0.26 17.75
C SER A 291 -19.48 -1.21 17.03
N GLU A 292 -18.64 -1.96 17.75
CA GLU A 292 -17.77 -3.00 17.16
C GLU A 292 -18.60 -4.11 16.53
N THR A 293 -19.63 -4.60 17.23
CA THR A 293 -20.54 -5.61 16.65
C THR A 293 -21.29 -5.08 15.44
N MET A 294 -21.72 -3.82 15.43
CA MET A 294 -22.37 -3.21 14.27
C MET A 294 -21.42 -3.01 13.10
N LYS A 295 -20.15 -2.65 13.35
CA LYS A 295 -19.12 -2.60 12.31
C LYS A 295 -18.90 -3.98 11.70
N SER A 296 -18.86 -5.02 12.53
CA SER A 296 -18.81 -6.40 12.07
C SER A 296 -20.04 -6.75 11.23
N ASP A 297 -21.26 -6.51 11.73
CA ASP A 297 -22.50 -6.81 11.02
C ASP A 297 -22.57 -6.04 9.68
N LEU A 298 -22.13 -4.77 9.65
CA LEU A 298 -22.03 -3.96 8.44
C LEU A 298 -21.00 -4.53 7.47
N SER A 299 -19.81 -4.91 7.96
CA SER A 299 -18.78 -5.52 7.12
C SER A 299 -19.28 -6.84 6.53
N GLN A 300 -19.93 -7.69 7.34
CA GLN A 300 -20.51 -8.95 6.90
C GLN A 300 -21.65 -8.73 5.90
N PHE A 301 -22.47 -7.70 6.08
CA PHE A 301 -23.50 -7.31 5.12
C PHE A 301 -22.89 -6.82 3.80
N ILE A 302 -21.86 -5.98 3.86
CA ILE A 302 -21.13 -5.51 2.68
C ILE A 302 -20.51 -6.71 1.94
N PHE A 303 -19.83 -7.64 2.64
CA PHE A 303 -19.29 -8.85 2.01
C PHE A 303 -20.39 -9.78 1.49
N GLY A 304 -21.53 -9.89 2.17
CA GLY A 304 -22.65 -10.72 1.73
C GLY A 304 -23.36 -10.17 0.50
N THR A 305 -23.25 -8.88 0.22
CA THR A 305 -23.86 -8.21 -0.93
C THR A 305 -22.91 -8.01 -2.10
N MET A 306 -21.59 -7.95 -1.84
CA MET A 306 -20.56 -7.83 -2.87
C MET A 306 -20.30 -9.15 -3.59
N SER A 307 -20.21 -9.08 -4.92
CA SER A 307 -19.65 -10.17 -5.72
C SER A 307 -18.13 -10.25 -5.53
N GLU A 308 -17.54 -11.43 -5.78
CA GLU A 308 -16.08 -11.64 -5.67
C GLU A 308 -15.30 -10.65 -6.54
N LYS A 309 -15.77 -10.35 -7.76
CA LYS A 309 -15.16 -9.34 -8.64
C LYS A 309 -15.22 -7.92 -8.08
N GLN A 310 -16.32 -7.55 -7.42
CA GLN A 310 -16.43 -6.24 -6.78
C GLN A 310 -15.49 -6.14 -5.57
N LEU A 311 -15.34 -7.25 -4.83
CA LEU A 311 -14.39 -7.33 -3.72
C LEU A 311 -12.95 -7.24 -4.22
N GLU A 312 -12.58 -7.97 -5.27
CA GLU A 312 -11.26 -7.86 -5.93
C GLU A 312 -10.99 -6.42 -6.39
N ALA A 313 -11.96 -5.76 -7.03
CA ALA A 313 -11.83 -4.37 -7.44
C ALA A 313 -11.66 -3.41 -6.26
N ALA A 314 -12.43 -3.58 -5.18
CA ALA A 314 -12.34 -2.76 -3.98
C ALA A 314 -11.02 -2.96 -3.23
N ILE A 315 -10.55 -4.22 -3.13
CA ILE A 315 -9.23 -4.55 -2.56
C ILE A 315 -8.13 -3.96 -3.43
N GLY A 316 -8.23 -4.09 -4.76
CA GLY A 316 -7.29 -3.50 -5.70
C GLY A 316 -7.22 -1.98 -5.59
N GLU A 317 -8.36 -1.28 -5.46
CA GLU A 317 -8.35 0.17 -5.21
C GLU A 317 -7.74 0.53 -3.85
N GLY A 318 -8.11 -0.20 -2.79
CA GLY A 318 -7.56 0.01 -1.44
C GLY A 318 -6.05 -0.22 -1.37
N ALA A 319 -5.54 -1.29 -1.99
CA ALA A 319 -4.12 -1.60 -2.09
C ALA A 319 -3.37 -0.48 -2.82
N ARG A 320 -3.85 -0.06 -4.00
CA ARG A 320 -3.23 1.01 -4.81
C ARG A 320 -3.10 2.33 -4.03
N LEU A 321 -4.16 2.74 -3.33
CA LEU A 321 -4.15 3.97 -2.54
C LEU A 321 -3.16 3.87 -1.37
N ARG A 322 -3.18 2.76 -0.61
CA ARG A 322 -2.29 2.57 0.54
C ARG A 322 -0.82 2.43 0.14
N GLU A 323 -0.53 1.71 -0.94
CA GLU A 323 0.82 1.60 -1.50
C GLU A 323 1.37 2.97 -1.88
N ARG A 324 0.58 3.75 -2.62
CA ARG A 324 0.96 5.09 -3.05
C ARG A 324 1.20 6.02 -1.86
N ASP A 325 0.27 6.03 -0.90
CA ASP A 325 0.37 6.87 0.29
C ASP A 325 1.62 6.52 1.11
N LEU A 326 1.93 5.23 1.29
CA LEU A 326 3.13 4.80 2.00
C LEU A 326 4.42 5.19 1.26
N VAL A 327 4.50 4.95 -0.05
CA VAL A 327 5.69 5.31 -0.83
C VAL A 327 5.93 6.82 -0.80
N LEU A 328 4.87 7.62 -0.86
CA LEU A 328 4.97 9.08 -0.77
C LEU A 328 5.36 9.56 0.63
N ASP A 329 4.88 8.90 1.69
CA ASP A 329 5.25 9.23 3.07
C ASP A 329 6.72 8.90 3.36
N VAL A 330 7.18 7.72 2.93
CA VAL A 330 8.54 7.23 3.20
C VAL A 330 9.61 7.95 2.37
N TRP A 331 9.39 8.18 1.06
CA TRP A 331 10.41 8.80 0.18
C TRP A 331 10.22 10.29 -0.07
N LYS A 332 9.03 10.84 0.16
CA LYS A 332 8.59 12.17 -0.31
C LYS A 332 8.44 12.25 -1.84
N LYS A 333 7.40 12.96 -2.30
CA LYS A 333 7.03 13.08 -3.73
C LYS A 333 8.18 13.56 -4.63
N GLU A 334 8.93 14.57 -4.19
CA GLU A 334 10.03 15.17 -4.98
C GLU A 334 11.17 14.18 -5.25
N LYS A 335 11.53 13.39 -4.23
CA LYS A 335 12.57 12.38 -4.34
C LYS A 335 12.12 11.22 -5.22
N VAL A 336 10.86 10.79 -5.09
CA VAL A 336 10.27 9.76 -5.96
C VAL A 336 10.35 10.19 -7.43
N ASN A 337 9.94 11.42 -7.75
CA ASN A 337 10.01 11.95 -9.12
C ASN A 337 11.44 12.06 -9.65
N THR A 338 12.40 12.37 -8.78
CA THR A 338 13.81 12.52 -9.18
C THR A 338 14.44 11.15 -9.44
N LEU A 339 14.32 10.22 -8.49
CA LEU A 339 14.82 8.84 -8.63
C LEU A 339 14.20 8.13 -9.82
N TRP A 340 12.89 8.33 -10.06
CA TRP A 340 12.23 7.75 -11.22
C TRP A 340 12.79 8.28 -12.54
N ARG A 341 12.93 9.61 -12.68
CA ARG A 341 13.48 10.23 -13.91
C ARG A 341 14.92 9.81 -14.17
N GLU A 342 15.76 9.79 -13.13
CA GLU A 342 17.15 9.33 -13.22
C GLU A 342 17.21 7.86 -13.66
N TRP A 343 16.39 7.00 -13.04
CA TRP A 343 16.34 5.58 -13.37
C TRP A 343 15.88 5.34 -14.82
N VAL A 344 14.85 6.04 -15.29
CA VAL A 344 14.35 5.95 -16.69
C VAL A 344 15.35 6.54 -17.69
N ALA A 345 16.17 7.52 -17.29
CA ALA A 345 17.20 8.10 -18.15
C ALA A 345 18.35 7.12 -18.44
N ASP A 346 18.68 6.23 -17.51
CA ASP A 346 19.75 5.21 -17.60
C ASP A 346 19.40 3.99 -18.48
N LEU A 347 18.62 4.21 -19.55
CA LEU A 347 18.32 3.16 -20.53
C LEU A 347 19.54 2.91 -21.43
N MET A 348 20.10 1.70 -21.38
CA MET A 348 21.26 1.34 -22.20
C MET A 348 20.89 0.54 -23.45
N ALA A 349 21.79 0.55 -24.43
CA ALA A 349 21.72 -0.35 -25.58
C ALA A 349 21.84 -1.81 -25.12
N PRO A 350 21.15 -2.77 -25.77
CA PRO A 350 20.49 -2.67 -27.07
C PRO A 350 19.02 -2.25 -27.03
N LEU A 351 18.38 -2.18 -25.86
CA LEU A 351 16.94 -1.91 -25.77
C LEU A 351 16.57 -0.49 -26.22
N SER A 352 17.53 0.43 -26.19
CA SER A 352 17.37 1.78 -26.75
C SER A 352 17.09 1.83 -28.25
N SER A 353 17.31 0.74 -29.02
CA SER A 353 17.04 0.72 -30.46
C SER A 353 15.62 0.28 -30.82
N VAL A 354 14.82 -0.21 -29.86
CA VAL A 354 13.42 -0.56 -30.09
C VAL A 354 12.64 0.73 -30.37
N THR A 355 11.64 0.70 -31.25
CA THR A 355 10.76 1.85 -31.48
C THR A 355 9.69 1.90 -30.40
N PHE A 356 9.66 2.96 -29.59
CA PHE A 356 8.71 3.12 -28.49
C PHE A 356 8.22 4.57 -28.36
N SER A 357 7.05 4.74 -27.74
CA SER A 357 6.60 6.06 -27.31
C SER A 357 7.26 6.43 -25.97
N ALA A 358 7.43 7.74 -25.70
CA ALA A 358 8.04 8.21 -24.46
C ALA A 358 7.40 7.61 -23.19
N ARG A 359 6.08 7.37 -23.23
CA ARG A 359 5.31 6.71 -22.17
C ARG A 359 5.82 5.31 -21.82
N HIS A 360 6.31 4.54 -22.79
CA HIS A 360 6.77 3.16 -22.58
C HIS A 360 8.27 3.03 -22.30
N LYS A 361 9.02 4.15 -22.24
CA LYS A 361 10.47 4.12 -21.99
C LYS A 361 10.83 3.41 -20.68
N TRP A 362 10.03 3.60 -19.64
CA TRP A 362 10.24 2.97 -18.34
C TRP A 362 10.03 1.44 -18.38
N ILE A 363 9.17 0.93 -19.26
CA ILE A 363 8.96 -0.52 -19.45
C ILE A 363 10.24 -1.15 -20.00
N LEU A 364 10.89 -0.49 -20.97
CA LEU A 364 12.16 -0.97 -21.51
C LEU A 364 13.26 -0.99 -20.45
N ARG A 365 13.29 0.03 -19.59
CA ARG A 365 14.21 0.09 -18.46
C ARG A 365 13.92 -0.98 -17.41
N LEU A 366 12.64 -1.29 -17.17
CA LEU A 366 12.23 -2.40 -16.30
C LEU A 366 12.77 -3.73 -16.85
N ILE A 367 12.60 -3.99 -18.14
CA ILE A 367 13.08 -5.21 -18.79
C ILE A 367 14.61 -5.29 -18.75
N GLN A 368 15.30 -4.16 -18.92
CA GLN A 368 16.75 -4.09 -18.74
C GLN A 368 17.15 -4.50 -17.31
N SER A 369 16.41 -4.03 -16.31
CA SER A 369 16.67 -4.29 -14.89
C SER A 369 16.41 -5.76 -14.54
N VAL A 370 15.29 -6.32 -15.00
CA VAL A 370 14.94 -7.75 -14.84
C VAL A 370 15.93 -8.64 -15.60
N GLY A 371 16.43 -8.17 -16.74
CA GLY A 371 17.43 -8.85 -17.55
C GLY A 371 18.85 -8.78 -17.01
N ALA A 372 19.12 -7.98 -15.97
CA ALA A 372 20.46 -7.84 -15.43
C ALA A 372 20.91 -9.12 -14.70
N PRO A 373 22.23 -9.38 -14.60
CA PRO A 373 22.77 -10.49 -13.82
C PRO A 373 22.68 -10.24 -12.31
N THR A 374 22.63 -8.99 -11.90
CA THR A 374 22.49 -8.58 -10.49
C THR A 374 21.02 -8.59 -10.07
N PRO A 375 20.67 -9.10 -8.89
CA PRO A 375 19.28 -9.14 -8.43
C PRO A 375 18.69 -7.74 -8.37
N VAL A 376 17.41 -7.61 -8.72
CA VAL A 376 16.66 -6.37 -8.54
C VAL A 376 16.45 -6.11 -7.05
N ILE A 377 16.78 -4.90 -6.60
CA ILE A 377 16.68 -4.49 -5.19
C ILE A 377 16.04 -3.10 -5.12
N CYS A 378 15.05 -2.92 -4.25
CA CYS A 378 14.52 -1.60 -3.91
C CYS A 378 14.86 -1.26 -2.46
N CYS A 379 15.78 -0.32 -2.25
CA CYS A 379 16.26 0.02 -0.91
C CYS A 379 15.31 1.01 -0.20
N LEU A 380 14.94 0.71 1.04
CA LEU A 380 14.30 1.68 1.93
C LEU A 380 15.28 2.82 2.29
N PRO A 381 14.81 4.06 2.46
CA PRO A 381 15.63 5.19 2.87
C PRO A 381 15.95 5.05 4.35
N THR A 382 16.91 4.20 4.67
CA THR A 382 17.41 4.01 6.03
C THR A 382 18.58 4.95 6.27
N LYS A 383 18.64 5.55 7.46
CA LYS A 383 19.86 6.21 7.93
C LYS A 383 20.80 5.07 8.37
N PRO A 384 21.98 4.90 7.76
CA PRO A 384 22.93 3.91 8.24
C PRO A 384 23.25 4.22 9.70
N LEU A 385 23.19 3.21 10.57
CA LEU A 385 23.67 3.35 11.93
C LEU A 385 25.17 3.68 11.88
N PRO A 386 25.66 4.66 12.66
CA PRO A 386 27.09 4.86 12.82
C PRO A 386 27.66 3.59 13.44
N SER A 387 28.33 2.75 12.64
CA SER A 387 29.09 1.63 13.17
C SER A 387 30.18 2.20 14.07
N ASN A 388 30.17 1.83 15.36
CA ASN A 388 31.20 2.18 16.34
C ASN A 388 32.56 1.47 16.10
N GLU A 389 32.83 1.03 14.87
CA GLU A 389 34.16 0.54 14.53
C GLU A 389 35.09 1.74 14.33
N PRO A 390 36.21 1.82 15.07
CA PRO A 390 37.11 2.96 14.99
C PRO A 390 37.66 3.11 13.56
N GLU A 391 37.32 4.26 12.97
CA GLU A 391 37.81 4.80 11.71
C GLU A 391 39.33 4.63 11.59
N SER A 392 39.74 3.56 10.92
CA SER A 392 41.13 3.32 10.54
C SER A 392 41.23 3.15 9.03
N SER A 393 40.73 4.15 8.31
CA SER A 393 41.33 4.73 7.08
C SER A 393 40.28 5.53 6.30
N PRO A 394 40.61 6.75 5.82
CA PRO A 394 39.77 7.53 4.92
C PRO A 394 39.97 7.00 3.49
N THR A 395 39.62 5.74 3.27
CA THR A 395 39.44 5.25 1.91
C THR A 395 37.95 5.25 1.70
N GLU A 396 37.44 6.29 1.01
CA GLU A 396 36.14 6.30 0.36
C GLU A 396 35.98 4.99 -0.42
N SER A 397 35.51 3.96 0.27
CA SER A 397 35.09 2.73 -0.35
C SER A 397 33.83 3.11 -1.08
N GLN A 398 34.01 3.50 -2.35
CA GLN A 398 32.99 3.53 -3.37
C GLN A 398 32.29 2.18 -3.31
N VAL A 399 31.24 2.09 -2.48
CA VAL A 399 30.28 0.99 -2.58
C VAL A 399 29.86 1.04 -4.04
N PRO A 400 30.10 -0.03 -4.83
CA PRO A 400 29.82 -0.02 -6.24
C PRO A 400 28.38 0.44 -6.37
N SER A 401 28.19 1.59 -7.03
CA SER A 401 26.89 2.16 -7.35
C SER A 401 25.98 1.03 -7.78
N ASN A 402 25.01 0.67 -6.92
CA ASN A 402 24.22 -0.56 -7.06
C ASN A 402 23.59 -0.58 -8.46
N ALA A 403 24.13 -1.41 -9.36
CA ALA A 403 23.87 -1.32 -10.79
C ALA A 403 22.42 -1.67 -11.18
N ASN A 404 21.61 -2.18 -10.24
CA ASN A 404 20.24 -2.61 -10.48
C ASN A 404 19.26 -2.23 -9.36
N THR A 405 19.36 -1.00 -8.85
CA THR A 405 18.39 -0.48 -7.89
C THR A 405 17.09 -0.06 -8.59
N LEU A 406 15.97 -0.58 -8.10
CA LEU A 406 14.63 -0.21 -8.57
C LEU A 406 14.17 1.12 -7.94
N PRO A 407 13.38 1.93 -8.67
CA PRO A 407 12.81 3.15 -8.15
C PRO A 407 11.66 2.86 -7.16
N PRO A 408 11.35 3.81 -6.25
CA PRO A 408 10.33 3.61 -5.19
C PRO A 408 8.94 3.15 -5.68
N PRO A 409 8.42 3.57 -6.85
CA PRO A 409 7.14 3.08 -7.37
C PRO A 409 7.04 1.57 -7.54
N LEU A 410 8.18 0.87 -7.71
CA LEU A 410 8.25 -0.57 -7.90
C LEU A 410 8.58 -1.34 -6.60
N PHE A 411 8.57 -0.66 -5.46
CA PHE A 411 8.96 -1.25 -4.18
C PHE A 411 8.14 -2.49 -3.82
N PHE A 412 6.81 -2.41 -3.89
CA PHE A 412 5.92 -3.53 -3.55
C PHE A 412 5.98 -4.67 -4.57
N SER A 413 6.23 -4.36 -5.85
CA SER A 413 6.44 -5.36 -6.91
C SER A 413 7.87 -5.92 -6.93
N SER A 414 8.79 -5.47 -6.07
CA SER A 414 10.18 -5.92 -6.07
C SER A 414 10.34 -7.44 -5.89
N PRO A 415 9.61 -8.13 -4.99
CA PRO A 415 9.71 -9.58 -4.85
C PRO A 415 9.24 -10.33 -6.10
N GLU A 416 8.15 -9.84 -6.72
CA GLU A 416 7.63 -10.42 -7.96
C GLU A 416 8.60 -10.19 -9.13
N LEU A 417 9.19 -9.01 -9.24
CA LEU A 417 10.22 -8.71 -10.23
C LEU A 417 11.47 -9.56 -10.06
N LEU A 418 11.88 -9.86 -8.82
CA LEU A 418 12.98 -10.79 -8.54
C LEU A 418 12.62 -12.21 -8.95
N HIS A 419 11.38 -12.64 -8.70
CA HIS A 419 10.88 -13.93 -9.17
C HIS A 419 10.91 -14.00 -10.70
N ILE A 420 10.39 -12.98 -11.40
CA ILE A 420 10.39 -12.89 -12.87
C ILE A 420 11.83 -12.87 -13.43
N GLN A 421 12.76 -12.18 -12.75
CA GLN A 421 14.18 -12.19 -13.12
C GLN A 421 14.75 -13.60 -13.06
N ASN A 422 14.57 -14.32 -11.94
CA ASN A 422 15.02 -15.70 -11.80
C ASN A 422 14.32 -16.63 -12.80
N TYR A 423 13.05 -16.37 -13.10
CA TYR A 423 12.27 -17.09 -14.09
C TYR A 423 12.84 -16.94 -15.51
N PHE A 424 13.15 -15.72 -15.94
CA PHE A 424 13.78 -15.45 -17.24
C PHE A 424 15.20 -15.97 -17.32
N GLN A 425 15.98 -15.89 -16.24
CA GLN A 425 17.29 -16.53 -16.18
C GLN A 425 17.15 -18.05 -16.33
N GLY A 426 16.20 -18.68 -15.66
CA GLY A 426 15.87 -20.10 -15.81
C GLY A 426 15.49 -20.47 -17.24
N LEU A 427 14.69 -19.64 -17.93
CA LEU A 427 14.36 -19.83 -19.34
C LEU A 427 15.59 -19.82 -20.24
N VAL A 428 16.50 -18.86 -20.03
CA VAL A 428 17.75 -18.77 -20.80
C VAL A 428 18.64 -19.97 -20.53
N ILE A 429 18.77 -20.42 -19.27
CA ILE A 429 19.50 -21.63 -18.89
C ILE A 429 18.93 -22.84 -19.62
N ALA A 430 17.60 -23.05 -19.56
CA ALA A 430 16.94 -24.18 -20.19
C ALA A 430 17.13 -24.17 -21.71
N ALA A 431 17.03 -23.00 -22.36
CA ALA A 431 17.29 -22.84 -23.79
C ALA A 431 18.77 -23.11 -24.16
N ALA A 432 19.71 -22.67 -23.34
CA ALA A 432 21.14 -22.93 -23.54
C ALA A 432 21.45 -24.43 -23.41
N LEU A 433 20.89 -25.11 -22.41
CA LEU A 433 21.03 -26.57 -22.26
C LEU A 433 20.39 -27.33 -23.43
N ARG A 434 19.24 -26.85 -23.93
CA ARG A 434 18.58 -27.43 -25.11
C ARG A 434 19.45 -27.36 -26.37
N ALA A 435 20.24 -26.29 -26.51
CA ALA A 435 21.15 -26.10 -27.64
C ALA A 435 22.34 -27.07 -27.63
N LEU A 436 22.68 -27.65 -26.46
CA LEU A 436 23.72 -28.68 -26.35
C LEU A 436 23.23 -30.07 -26.77
N LEU A 437 21.92 -30.27 -26.95
CA LEU A 437 21.38 -31.55 -27.41
C LEU A 437 21.34 -31.64 -28.93
N PRO A 438 21.73 -32.78 -29.52
CA PRO A 438 21.57 -33.00 -30.95
C PRO A 438 20.09 -32.92 -31.36
N SER A 439 19.82 -32.50 -32.60
CA SER A 439 18.45 -32.36 -33.12
C SER A 439 17.75 -33.71 -33.39
N ASP A 440 18.44 -34.83 -33.20
CA ASP A 440 17.90 -36.15 -33.53
C ASP A 440 16.75 -36.57 -32.60
N PRO A 441 15.74 -37.27 -33.15
CA PRO A 441 14.52 -37.65 -32.46
C PRO A 441 14.76 -38.87 -31.55
N ASN A 442 15.53 -38.70 -30.47
CA ASN A 442 15.55 -39.68 -29.40
C ASN A 442 14.25 -39.54 -28.59
N PRO A 443 13.45 -40.60 -28.37
CA PRO A 443 12.26 -40.52 -27.51
C PRO A 443 12.58 -40.07 -26.08
N ALA A 444 13.80 -40.29 -25.58
CA ALA A 444 14.22 -39.76 -24.27
C ALA A 444 14.37 -38.22 -24.25
N ALA A 445 14.52 -37.59 -25.41
CA ALA A 445 14.67 -36.14 -25.55
C ALA A 445 13.33 -35.37 -25.51
N SER A 446 12.18 -36.04 -25.71
CA SER A 446 10.86 -35.38 -25.64
C SER A 446 10.56 -34.85 -24.23
N ASP A 447 11.02 -35.58 -23.20
CA ASP A 447 10.69 -35.28 -21.81
C ASP A 447 11.82 -34.49 -21.12
N PHE A 448 12.95 -34.30 -21.79
CA PHE A 448 14.11 -33.59 -21.23
C PHE A 448 13.75 -32.18 -20.79
N MET A 449 13.10 -31.40 -21.67
CA MET A 449 12.77 -30.00 -21.38
C MET A 449 11.76 -29.87 -20.24
N SER A 450 10.76 -30.75 -20.18
CA SER A 450 9.80 -30.77 -19.08
C SER A 450 10.48 -31.00 -17.72
N ARG A 451 11.44 -31.94 -17.66
CA ARG A 451 12.17 -32.27 -16.43
C ARG A 451 13.15 -31.18 -16.00
N ILE A 452 13.94 -30.64 -16.93
CA ILE A 452 14.84 -29.52 -16.65
C ILE A 452 14.04 -28.30 -16.19
N TRP A 453 12.94 -27.99 -16.87
CA TRP A 453 12.08 -26.88 -16.47
C TRP A 453 11.47 -27.09 -15.08
N THR A 454 11.01 -28.29 -14.76
CA THR A 454 10.51 -28.63 -13.42
C THR A 454 11.60 -28.45 -12.35
N LEU A 455 12.82 -28.92 -12.60
CA LEU A 455 13.95 -28.74 -11.67
C LEU A 455 14.29 -27.26 -11.46
N LEU A 456 14.27 -26.47 -12.53
CA LEU A 456 14.49 -25.03 -12.45
C LEU A 456 13.36 -24.34 -11.69
N LEU A 457 12.11 -24.69 -11.96
CA LEU A 457 10.95 -24.08 -11.29
C LEU A 457 10.95 -24.36 -9.78
N VAL A 458 11.32 -25.58 -9.37
CA VAL A 458 11.54 -25.91 -7.95
C VAL A 458 12.62 -25.02 -7.37
N SER A 459 13.76 -24.85 -8.05
CA SER A 459 14.84 -23.97 -7.57
C SER A 459 14.48 -22.48 -7.55
N ILE A 460 13.55 -22.02 -8.39
CA ILE A 460 13.09 -20.63 -8.44
C ILE A 460 12.08 -20.36 -7.31
N ASN A 461 11.27 -21.37 -6.95
CA ASN A 461 10.25 -21.27 -5.91
C ASN A 461 10.79 -21.54 -4.50
N ASP A 462 11.81 -22.40 -4.38
CA ASP A 462 12.41 -22.78 -3.09
C ASP A 462 13.43 -21.74 -2.58
N GLU A 463 13.64 -21.74 -1.26
CA GLU A 463 14.61 -20.86 -0.60
C GLU A 463 16.08 -21.20 -0.95
N PRO A 464 16.99 -20.21 -0.93
CA PRO A 464 18.32 -20.29 -1.56
C PRO A 464 19.30 -21.35 -1.01
N ASP A 465 18.97 -22.02 0.10
CA ASP A 465 19.86 -22.96 0.78
C ASP A 465 20.02 -24.31 0.02
N GLY A 466 19.25 -24.54 -1.05
CA GLY A 466 19.29 -25.78 -1.86
C GLY A 466 20.24 -25.79 -3.07
N SER A 467 21.01 -24.73 -3.32
CA SER A 467 21.62 -24.46 -4.64
C SER A 467 22.66 -25.48 -5.14
N SER A 468 23.38 -26.21 -4.28
CA SER A 468 24.53 -27.03 -4.72
C SER A 468 24.16 -28.33 -5.44
N THR A 469 22.96 -28.88 -5.23
CA THR A 469 22.54 -30.16 -5.86
C THR A 469 21.99 -29.96 -7.28
N THR A 470 21.60 -28.74 -7.64
CA THR A 470 20.93 -28.42 -8.91
C THR A 470 21.84 -28.60 -10.13
N LEU A 471 23.11 -28.19 -10.02
CA LEU A 471 24.09 -28.25 -11.12
C LEU A 471 24.47 -29.68 -11.52
N VAL A 472 24.60 -30.57 -10.53
CA VAL A 472 24.90 -31.99 -10.77
C VAL A 472 23.73 -32.63 -11.52
N ASN A 473 22.50 -32.32 -11.10
CA ASN A 473 21.28 -32.83 -11.72
C ASN A 473 21.16 -32.41 -13.20
N PHE A 474 21.48 -31.16 -13.57
CA PHE A 474 21.37 -30.72 -14.96
C PHE A 474 22.31 -31.46 -15.91
N ALA A 475 23.53 -31.73 -15.48
CA ALA A 475 24.50 -32.44 -16.31
C ALA A 475 24.10 -33.91 -16.50
N ASP A 476 23.65 -34.57 -15.44
CA ASP A 476 23.21 -35.97 -15.48
C ASP A 476 21.93 -36.14 -16.33
N GLU A 477 21.02 -35.17 -16.27
CA GLU A 477 19.84 -35.11 -17.13
C GLU A 477 20.20 -35.01 -18.63
N LEU A 478 21.25 -34.24 -18.95
CA LEU A 478 21.71 -34.07 -20.32
C LEU A 478 22.43 -35.33 -20.85
N ILE A 479 23.20 -36.00 -20.00
CA ILE A 479 23.81 -37.32 -20.29
C ILE A 479 22.71 -38.36 -20.56
N ARG A 480 21.66 -38.36 -19.74
CA ARG A 480 20.51 -39.26 -19.92
C ARG A 480 19.79 -38.99 -21.23
N ALA A 481 19.53 -37.73 -21.57
CA ALA A 481 18.86 -37.34 -22.81
C ALA A 481 19.65 -37.72 -24.08
N ARG A 482 20.99 -37.77 -23.99
CA ARG A 482 21.86 -38.26 -25.07
C ARG A 482 21.93 -39.79 -25.20
N GLY A 483 21.25 -40.55 -24.34
CA GLY A 483 21.14 -42.00 -24.46
C GLY A 483 21.95 -42.81 -23.45
N GLY A 484 22.49 -42.19 -22.39
CA GLY A 484 23.00 -42.88 -21.19
C GLY A 484 24.26 -43.75 -21.33
N SER A 485 24.70 -44.07 -22.55
CA SER A 485 25.94 -44.80 -22.84
C SER A 485 26.90 -43.93 -23.65
N LEU A 486 27.37 -42.85 -23.02
CA LEU A 486 28.44 -42.00 -23.56
C LEU A 486 29.79 -42.53 -23.09
N LYS A 487 30.85 -42.27 -23.86
CA LYS A 487 32.22 -42.53 -23.40
C LYS A 487 32.54 -41.61 -22.21
N PRO A 488 33.38 -42.03 -21.26
CA PRO A 488 33.71 -41.20 -20.09
C PRO A 488 34.32 -39.84 -20.49
N ASP A 489 35.11 -39.81 -21.57
CA ASP A 489 35.69 -38.57 -22.08
C ASP A 489 34.61 -37.59 -22.57
N GLU A 490 33.64 -38.08 -23.34
CA GLU A 490 32.51 -37.29 -23.84
C GLU A 490 31.61 -36.81 -22.69
N GLU A 491 31.45 -37.62 -21.65
CA GLU A 491 30.72 -37.26 -20.43
C GLU A 491 31.41 -36.10 -19.70
N THR A 492 32.73 -36.16 -19.52
CA THR A 492 33.49 -35.07 -18.88
C THR A 492 33.47 -33.79 -19.70
N GLU A 493 33.56 -33.90 -21.03
CA GLU A 493 33.45 -32.76 -21.95
C GLU A 493 32.06 -32.12 -21.86
N LEU A 494 31.00 -32.94 -21.80
CA LEU A 494 29.62 -32.47 -21.67
C LEU A 494 29.39 -31.76 -20.34
N ARG A 495 29.92 -32.30 -19.23
CA ARG A 495 29.87 -31.62 -17.92
C ARG A 495 30.62 -30.29 -17.94
N ALA A 496 31.77 -30.24 -18.59
CA ALA A 496 32.53 -29.00 -18.76
C ALA A 496 31.77 -27.98 -19.63
N ALA A 497 31.11 -28.44 -20.70
CA ALA A 497 30.25 -27.62 -21.55
C ALA A 497 29.06 -27.05 -20.76
N VAL A 498 28.35 -27.86 -19.97
CA VAL A 498 27.26 -27.42 -19.10
C VAL A 498 27.75 -26.35 -18.12
N LYS A 499 28.87 -26.62 -17.42
CA LYS A 499 29.46 -25.65 -16.47
C LYS A 499 29.87 -24.34 -17.15
N ARG A 500 30.31 -24.40 -18.41
CA ARG A 500 30.63 -23.22 -19.20
C ARG A 500 29.37 -22.45 -19.61
N THR A 501 28.33 -23.12 -20.12
CA THR A 501 27.09 -22.48 -20.58
C THR A 501 26.28 -21.84 -19.47
N LEU A 502 26.48 -22.28 -18.22
CA LEU A 502 25.86 -21.68 -17.04
C LEU A 502 26.56 -20.40 -16.56
N LYS A 503 27.72 -20.05 -17.13
CA LYS A 503 28.37 -18.77 -16.85
C LYS A 503 27.67 -17.65 -17.63
N LEU A 504 27.40 -16.55 -16.94
CA LEU A 504 26.77 -15.36 -17.50
C LEU A 504 27.60 -14.74 -18.64
N GLU A 505 28.93 -14.94 -18.63
CA GLU A 505 29.83 -14.43 -19.67
C GLU A 505 29.85 -15.28 -20.96
N ASP A 506 29.18 -16.44 -20.98
CA ASP A 506 29.18 -17.28 -22.18
C ASP A 506 28.40 -16.60 -23.33
N PRO A 507 28.97 -16.52 -24.55
CA PRO A 507 28.34 -15.80 -25.65
C PRO A 507 27.00 -16.39 -26.08
N VAL A 508 26.77 -17.69 -25.88
CA VAL A 508 25.48 -18.33 -26.21
C VAL A 508 24.42 -17.86 -25.23
N PHE A 509 24.75 -17.84 -23.93
CA PHE A 509 23.88 -17.33 -22.88
C PHE A 509 23.51 -15.86 -23.13
N ALA A 510 24.51 -15.00 -23.32
CA ALA A 510 24.31 -13.58 -23.57
C ALA A 510 23.47 -13.30 -24.84
N LEU A 511 23.68 -14.08 -25.91
CA LEU A 511 22.89 -13.96 -27.14
C LEU A 511 21.42 -14.35 -26.94
N LEU A 512 21.16 -15.47 -26.26
CA LEU A 512 19.81 -15.94 -25.98
C LEU A 512 19.06 -14.98 -25.05
N GLN A 513 19.72 -14.52 -23.99
CA GLN A 513 19.18 -13.51 -23.08
C GLN A 513 18.82 -12.23 -23.81
N ARG A 514 19.75 -11.68 -24.62
CA ARG A 514 19.49 -10.47 -25.41
C ARG A 514 18.29 -10.64 -26.35
N ARG A 515 18.18 -11.76 -27.05
CA ARG A 515 17.05 -12.05 -27.97
C ARG A 515 15.73 -12.15 -27.21
N LEU A 516 15.73 -12.83 -26.07
CA LEU A 516 14.56 -12.97 -25.21
C LEU A 516 14.08 -11.60 -24.74
N LEU A 517 14.97 -10.81 -24.14
CA LEU A 517 14.63 -9.49 -23.58
C LEU A 517 14.14 -8.52 -24.66
N MET A 518 14.76 -8.50 -25.86
CA MET A 518 14.28 -7.67 -26.97
C MET A 518 12.87 -8.10 -27.44
N ALA A 519 12.62 -9.40 -27.57
CA ALA A 519 11.30 -9.90 -27.98
C ALA A 519 10.22 -9.60 -26.93
N VAL A 520 10.53 -9.77 -25.64
CA VAL A 520 9.64 -9.42 -24.53
C VAL A 520 9.37 -7.91 -24.52
N ALA A 521 10.40 -7.08 -24.72
CA ALA A 521 10.28 -5.63 -24.82
C ALA A 521 9.40 -5.17 -25.96
N GLU A 522 9.65 -5.65 -27.18
CA GLU A 522 8.81 -5.35 -28.34
C GLU A 522 7.36 -5.73 -28.07
N ARG A 523 7.13 -6.88 -27.40
CA ARG A 523 5.79 -7.39 -27.13
C ARG A 523 5.05 -6.63 -26.02
N LEU A 524 5.76 -6.07 -25.04
CA LEU A 524 5.18 -5.26 -23.98
C LEU A 524 4.88 -3.82 -24.40
N VAL A 525 5.69 -3.28 -25.31
CA VAL A 525 5.50 -1.91 -25.83
C VAL A 525 4.49 -1.88 -26.99
N ALA A 526 4.30 -3.01 -27.69
CA ALA A 526 3.30 -3.11 -28.74
C ALA A 526 1.90 -2.78 -28.17
N PRO A 527 1.12 -1.93 -28.87
CA PRO A 527 -0.24 -1.61 -28.42
C PRO A 527 -1.04 -2.91 -28.29
N GLU A 528 -1.82 -3.04 -27.22
CA GLU A 528 -2.72 -4.17 -27.06
C GLU A 528 -3.71 -4.17 -28.23
N THR A 529 -3.48 -5.05 -29.20
CA THR A 529 -4.45 -5.34 -30.25
C THR A 529 -5.63 -6.03 -29.58
N THR A 530 -6.58 -5.21 -29.12
CA THR A 530 -7.88 -5.67 -28.69
C THR A 530 -8.57 -6.21 -29.93
N VAL A 531 -8.38 -7.50 -30.19
CA VAL A 531 -9.24 -8.22 -31.13
C VAL A 531 -10.61 -8.24 -30.45
N ARG A 532 -11.40 -7.18 -30.67
CA ARG A 532 -12.80 -7.14 -30.29
C ARG A 532 -13.49 -8.24 -31.08
N ARG A 533 -13.51 -9.44 -30.51
CA ARG A 533 -14.46 -10.46 -30.90
C ARG A 533 -15.81 -9.89 -30.50
N GLU A 534 -16.49 -9.25 -31.45
CA GLU A 534 -17.91 -8.87 -31.34
C GLU A 534 -18.74 -10.14 -31.25
N VAL A 535 -18.62 -10.87 -30.15
CA VAL A 535 -19.52 -11.94 -29.78
C VAL A 535 -20.58 -11.27 -28.91
N PRO A 536 -21.84 -11.18 -29.38
CA PRO A 536 -22.92 -10.64 -28.57
C PRO A 536 -23.03 -11.43 -27.27
N VAL A 537 -22.80 -10.75 -26.14
CA VAL A 537 -22.82 -11.35 -24.79
C VAL A 537 -24.21 -11.89 -24.45
N ASP A 538 -25.25 -11.28 -25.01
CA ASP A 538 -26.64 -11.68 -24.79
C ASP A 538 -27.31 -12.12 -26.09
N MET A 539 -27.47 -13.43 -26.28
CA MET A 539 -28.52 -13.95 -27.13
C MET A 539 -29.86 -13.82 -26.40
N ARG A 540 -30.56 -12.70 -26.58
CA ARG A 540 -31.94 -12.49 -26.08
C ARG A 540 -32.92 -13.40 -26.83
N ALA A 541 -32.99 -14.67 -26.43
CA ALA A 541 -34.01 -15.61 -26.86
C ALA A 541 -34.83 -16.07 -25.64
N GLY A 542 -35.98 -15.45 -25.39
CA GLY A 542 -37.08 -16.06 -24.62
C GLY A 542 -37.63 -15.25 -23.43
N ARG A 543 -38.95 -14.99 -23.50
CA ARG A 543 -39.90 -14.48 -22.48
C ARG A 543 -39.41 -14.44 -21.03
N GLU A 544 -39.14 -13.23 -20.53
CA GLU A 544 -38.90 -12.96 -19.11
C GLU A 544 -40.15 -13.23 -18.26
N ARG A 545 -39.96 -13.93 -17.12
CA ARG A 545 -40.97 -14.11 -16.06
C ARG A 545 -40.80 -13.01 -15.00
N PRO A 546 -41.88 -12.39 -14.51
CA PRO A 546 -41.81 -11.17 -13.71
C PRO A 546 -41.77 -11.44 -12.19
N GLU A 547 -40.73 -12.08 -11.62
CA GLU A 547 -40.65 -12.26 -10.14
C GLU A 547 -39.22 -12.26 -9.54
N LYS A 548 -38.20 -11.70 -10.20
CA LYS A 548 -36.86 -11.60 -9.57
C LYS A 548 -36.74 -10.34 -8.71
N ARG A 549 -36.50 -10.56 -7.41
CA ARG A 549 -36.21 -9.56 -6.38
C ARG A 549 -35.21 -8.50 -6.89
N PRO A 550 -35.40 -7.21 -6.56
CA PRO A 550 -34.47 -6.15 -6.95
C PRO A 550 -33.09 -6.47 -6.37
N ARG A 551 -32.14 -6.78 -7.26
CA ARG A 551 -30.71 -6.75 -6.91
C ARG A 551 -30.30 -5.29 -6.96
N LEU A 552 -29.62 -4.83 -5.92
CA LEU A 552 -29.04 -3.51 -5.90
C LEU A 552 -27.87 -3.53 -6.89
N ASP A 553 -28.13 -3.15 -8.14
CA ASP A 553 -27.09 -3.00 -9.16
C ASP A 553 -26.30 -1.74 -8.81
N LEU A 554 -25.34 -1.90 -7.89
CA LEU A 554 -24.24 -0.96 -7.74
C LEU A 554 -23.46 -1.01 -9.05
N HIS A 555 -23.82 -0.16 -10.01
CA HIS A 555 -23.07 0.03 -11.23
C HIS A 555 -21.65 0.41 -10.82
N PRO A 556 -20.65 -0.47 -10.99
CA PRO A 556 -19.27 -0.07 -10.77
C PRO A 556 -18.98 0.95 -11.86
N SER A 557 -18.69 2.18 -11.45
CA SER A 557 -18.29 3.28 -12.33
C SER A 557 -16.93 3.04 -13.00
N GLY A 558 -16.25 1.93 -12.69
CA GLY A 558 -15.17 1.38 -13.48
C GLY A 558 -15.69 0.28 -14.38
N GLU A 559 -15.47 0.40 -15.69
CA GLU A 559 -15.63 -0.72 -16.63
C GLU A 559 -14.90 -1.93 -16.02
N ILE A 560 -15.67 -2.92 -15.54
CA ILE A 560 -15.11 -4.22 -15.17
C ILE A 560 -14.60 -4.79 -16.49
N GLN A 561 -13.32 -4.57 -16.77
CA GLN A 561 -12.60 -5.27 -17.80
C GLN A 561 -12.59 -6.73 -17.38
N VAL A 562 -13.63 -7.46 -17.81
CA VAL A 562 -13.51 -8.91 -17.89
C VAL A 562 -12.26 -9.12 -18.73
N GLU A 563 -11.23 -9.72 -18.13
CA GLU A 563 -10.05 -10.19 -18.87
C GLU A 563 -10.55 -11.19 -19.92
N VAL A 564 -11.02 -10.66 -21.04
CA VAL A 564 -11.08 -11.40 -22.28
C VAL A 564 -9.64 -11.77 -22.49
N GLU A 565 -9.31 -13.06 -22.40
CA GLU A 565 -7.99 -13.58 -22.74
C GLU A 565 -7.61 -12.96 -24.08
N VAL A 566 -6.81 -11.88 -24.00
CA VAL A 566 -6.36 -11.16 -25.18
C VAL A 566 -5.64 -12.23 -25.95
N GLY A 567 -6.08 -12.52 -27.16
CA GLY A 567 -5.47 -13.55 -27.99
C GLY A 567 -4.02 -13.19 -28.21
N VAL A 568 -3.14 -13.62 -27.29
CA VAL A 568 -1.74 -13.24 -27.30
C VAL A 568 -1.14 -14.06 -28.43
N GLU A 569 -0.94 -13.42 -29.58
CA GLU A 569 -0.13 -14.01 -30.65
C GLU A 569 1.13 -14.62 -30.03
N PRO A 570 1.43 -15.89 -30.35
CA PRO A 570 2.53 -16.60 -29.72
C PRO A 570 3.84 -15.88 -30.00
N LEU A 571 4.55 -15.49 -28.93
CA LEU A 571 5.86 -14.87 -29.04
C LEU A 571 6.86 -15.94 -29.52
N SER A 572 7.25 -15.91 -30.79
CA SER A 572 8.21 -16.86 -31.36
C SER A 572 9.62 -16.26 -31.33
N VAL A 573 10.44 -16.73 -30.39
CA VAL A 573 11.84 -16.31 -30.26
C VAL A 573 12.76 -17.42 -30.74
N LYS A 574 13.71 -17.10 -31.63
CA LYS A 574 14.72 -18.07 -32.10
C LYS A 574 15.56 -18.56 -30.92
N GLY A 575 15.55 -19.88 -30.68
CA GLY A 575 16.20 -20.52 -29.53
C GLY A 575 15.22 -20.97 -28.44
N PHE A 576 13.98 -20.48 -28.46
CA PHE A 576 12.91 -20.82 -27.51
C PHE A 576 11.74 -21.51 -28.24
N GLN A 577 12.04 -22.36 -29.22
CA GLN A 577 11.02 -23.00 -30.06
C GLN A 577 10.38 -24.23 -29.41
N ASP A 578 10.95 -24.71 -28.31
CA ASP A 578 10.43 -25.85 -27.56
C ASP A 578 9.07 -25.49 -26.93
N PRO A 579 8.06 -26.37 -27.01
CA PRO A 579 6.72 -26.07 -26.50
C PRO A 579 6.70 -25.76 -25.00
N VAL A 580 7.57 -26.39 -24.19
CA VAL A 580 7.66 -26.13 -22.75
C VAL A 580 8.18 -24.71 -22.50
N LEU A 581 9.20 -24.30 -23.25
CA LEU A 581 9.78 -22.95 -23.14
C LEU A 581 8.82 -21.87 -23.65
N LEU A 582 8.05 -22.15 -24.70
CA LEU A 582 7.04 -21.22 -25.21
C LEU A 582 5.93 -20.98 -24.18
N GLU A 583 5.48 -22.03 -23.51
CA GLU A 583 4.46 -21.91 -22.47
C GLU A 583 4.99 -21.16 -21.24
N ALA A 584 6.20 -21.50 -20.79
CA ALA A 584 6.86 -20.78 -19.73
C ALA A 584 7.08 -19.29 -20.09
N LEU A 585 7.50 -18.99 -21.33
CA LEU A 585 7.63 -17.62 -21.81
C LEU A 585 6.30 -16.86 -21.79
N ARG A 586 5.18 -17.51 -22.12
CA ARG A 586 3.84 -16.89 -21.99
C ARG A 586 3.52 -16.55 -20.54
N GLN A 587 3.80 -17.47 -19.62
CA GLN A 587 3.54 -17.26 -18.19
C GLN A 587 4.39 -16.12 -17.63
N GLY A 588 5.69 -16.10 -17.89
CA GLY A 588 6.57 -15.01 -17.44
C GLY A 588 6.20 -13.65 -18.06
N LEU A 589 5.73 -13.64 -19.31
CA LEU A 589 5.19 -12.42 -19.94
C LEU A 589 3.88 -11.97 -19.29
N LYS A 590 3.01 -12.91 -18.89
CA LYS A 590 1.75 -12.61 -18.19
C LYS A 590 2.04 -11.94 -16.84
N GLU A 591 2.92 -12.51 -16.04
CA GLU A 591 3.32 -11.95 -14.74
C GLU A 591 3.93 -10.55 -14.90
N LEU A 592 4.86 -10.39 -15.85
CA LEU A 592 5.44 -9.08 -16.11
C LEU A 592 4.41 -8.04 -16.58
N ARG A 593 3.38 -8.43 -17.34
CA ARG A 593 2.26 -7.54 -17.70
C ARG A 593 1.43 -7.15 -16.48
N THR A 594 1.19 -8.06 -15.55
CA THR A 594 0.48 -7.76 -14.31
C THR A 594 1.22 -6.66 -13.54
N VAL A 595 2.53 -6.79 -13.37
CA VAL A 595 3.36 -5.75 -12.72
C VAL A 595 3.30 -4.41 -13.46
N VAL A 596 3.40 -4.43 -14.80
CA VAL A 596 3.32 -3.22 -15.62
C VAL A 596 1.97 -2.54 -15.44
N LYS A 597 0.85 -3.26 -15.60
CA LYS A 597 -0.50 -2.73 -15.44
C LYS A 597 -0.75 -2.21 -14.03
N TRP A 598 -0.28 -2.93 -13.01
CA TRP A 598 -0.37 -2.50 -11.62
C TRP A 598 0.33 -1.15 -11.43
N THR A 599 1.58 -1.04 -11.88
CA THR A 599 2.40 0.18 -11.78
C THR A 599 1.76 1.35 -12.54
N GLU A 600 1.28 1.13 -13.76
CA GLU A 600 0.58 2.16 -14.55
C GLU A 600 -0.68 2.66 -13.85
N SER A 601 -1.42 1.77 -13.19
CA SER A 601 -2.66 2.13 -12.51
C SER A 601 -2.46 2.98 -11.25
N ILE A 602 -1.31 2.85 -10.59
CA ILE A 602 -0.97 3.62 -9.37
C ILE A 602 -0.29 4.94 -9.70
N TRP A 603 0.62 4.91 -10.68
CA TRP A 603 1.58 5.97 -10.98
C TRP A 603 1.36 6.62 -12.34
N ALA A 604 0.12 6.61 -12.84
CA ALA A 604 -0.27 7.22 -14.12
C ALA A 604 0.20 8.67 -14.23
N ASP A 605 0.04 9.48 -13.18
CA ASP A 605 0.44 10.89 -13.13
C ASP A 605 1.95 11.09 -13.33
N LEU A 606 2.75 10.19 -12.74
CA LEU A 606 4.20 10.23 -12.80
C LEU A 606 4.72 9.72 -14.17
N ILE A 607 4.01 8.79 -14.80
CA ILE A 607 4.31 8.30 -16.14
C ILE A 607 3.91 9.33 -17.21
N GLU A 608 2.75 9.97 -17.07
CA GLU A 608 2.24 10.99 -17.99
C GLU A 608 3.11 12.26 -17.96
N GLY A 609 3.54 12.72 -16.78
CA GLY A 609 4.43 13.89 -16.66
C GLY A 609 5.78 13.75 -17.39
N MET A 610 6.24 12.52 -17.67
CA MET A 610 7.42 12.29 -18.50
C MET A 610 7.14 12.46 -20.00
N ALA A 611 5.92 12.16 -20.45
CA ALA A 611 5.57 12.28 -21.86
C ALA A 611 5.50 13.76 -22.28
N GLU A 612 5.04 14.64 -21.38
CA GLU A 612 4.91 16.08 -21.64
C GLU A 612 6.29 16.77 -21.69
N THR A 613 7.21 16.39 -20.81
CA THR A 613 8.55 17.00 -20.74
C THR A 613 9.47 16.61 -21.90
N GLY A 614 9.16 15.54 -22.64
CA GLY A 614 9.92 15.12 -23.82
C GLY A 614 9.53 15.80 -25.15
N GLN A 615 8.50 16.66 -25.15
CA GLN A 615 8.06 17.41 -26.34
C GLN A 615 8.51 18.89 -26.35
N ALA A 616 9.09 19.37 -25.26
CA ALA A 616 9.73 20.68 -25.15
C ALA A 616 11.24 20.56 -25.36
#